data_AF-A0A3S1H5Z9-F1
#
_entry.id   AF-A0A3S1H5Z9-F1
#
_cell.length_a   1.000
_cell.length_b   1.000
_cell.length_c   1.000
_cell.angle_alpha   90.00
_cell.angle_beta   90.00
_cell.angle_gamma   90.00
#
_symmetry.space_group_name_H-M   'P 1'
#
loop_
_entity.id
_entity.type
_entity.pdbx_description
1 polymer ?
#
loop_
_entity_poly.entity_id
_entity_poly.type
_entity_poly.pdbx_seq_one_letter_code
_entity_poly.pdbx_strand_id
1 'polypeptide(L)'
;MSELVAALPMYDWPEMRGEVDAQWMLLRDAFRQKGIDAPQTIVRRNGDLPPVPGGIRDAAGALIAPDPVTLPPDELDFHRLWLHPALLFAQTCWGPMELGLSRHVQVVAQPSYDAYEGGQGELYSSAIVMLADGAPSVASPNDGSPLIPLDRIRGKRFTFNSLDSMSGFLGLTRDLEAMGESLDLFASRSESGGHRSSIVAIAEGKAD
;
A
#
# COMPACT_ATOMS: atom_id res chain seq x y z
N MET A 1 2.52 7.16 -28.54
CA MET A 1 2.81 6.83 -27.13
C MET A 1 1.67 5.94 -26.66
N SER A 2 1.94 4.89 -25.89
CA SER A 2 0.88 4.01 -25.38
C SER A 2 -0.17 4.80 -24.62
N GLU A 3 -1.44 4.38 -24.75
CA GLU A 3 -2.57 4.92 -23.99
C GLU A 3 -2.74 4.22 -22.63
N LEU A 4 -1.98 3.16 -22.36
CA LEU A 4 -2.06 2.38 -21.13
C LEU A 4 -1.33 3.07 -19.97
N VAL A 5 -1.83 2.83 -18.76
CA VAL A 5 -1.31 3.38 -17.51
C VAL A 5 -0.59 2.29 -16.73
N ALA A 6 0.61 2.58 -16.27
CA ALA A 6 1.33 1.75 -15.31
C ALA A 6 1.81 2.59 -14.13
N ALA A 7 1.84 2.01 -12.94
CA ALA A 7 2.31 2.70 -11.74
C ALA A 7 2.95 1.72 -10.75
N LEU A 8 3.96 2.17 -10.01
CA LEU A 8 4.57 1.41 -8.91
C LEU A 8 4.57 2.30 -7.65
N PRO A 9 3.40 2.73 -7.16
CA PRO A 9 3.32 3.82 -6.19
C PRO A 9 3.81 3.44 -4.79
N MET A 10 3.91 2.14 -4.47
CA MET A 10 4.33 1.69 -3.15
C MET A 10 5.82 1.89 -2.99
N TYR A 11 6.20 2.82 -2.10
CA TYR A 11 7.58 3.13 -1.76
C TYR A 11 8.40 3.79 -2.90
N ASP A 12 7.74 4.43 -3.88
CA ASP A 12 8.38 5.24 -4.95
C ASP A 12 8.83 6.63 -4.45
N TRP A 13 9.67 6.63 -3.41
CA TRP A 13 10.28 7.85 -2.88
C TRP A 13 11.33 8.42 -3.84
N PRO A 14 11.61 9.74 -3.80
CA PRO A 14 12.57 10.38 -4.72
C PRO A 14 13.92 9.66 -4.82
N GLU A 15 14.45 9.17 -3.71
CA GLU A 15 15.71 8.42 -3.64
C GLU A 15 15.62 7.00 -4.22
N MET A 16 14.43 6.40 -4.26
CA MET A 16 14.20 5.04 -4.78
C MET A 16 13.80 5.03 -6.26
N ARG A 17 13.45 6.18 -6.85
CA ARG A 17 12.94 6.27 -8.23
C ARG A 17 13.83 5.61 -9.27
N GLY A 18 15.15 5.68 -9.10
CA GLY A 18 16.09 5.02 -10.01
C GLY A 18 15.91 3.49 -10.05
N GLU A 19 15.72 2.87 -8.88
CA GLU A 19 15.48 1.43 -8.76
C GLU A 19 14.08 1.05 -9.27
N VAL A 20 13.07 1.85 -8.93
CA VAL A 20 11.68 1.65 -9.38
C VAL A 20 11.57 1.77 -10.91
N ASP A 21 12.21 2.77 -11.51
CA ASP A 21 12.24 2.95 -12.97
C ASP A 21 12.98 1.80 -13.66
N ALA A 22 14.08 1.31 -13.06
CA ALA A 22 14.81 0.15 -13.56
C ALA A 22 13.94 -1.13 -13.51
N GLN A 23 13.19 -1.33 -12.42
CA GLN A 23 12.23 -2.43 -12.31
C GLN A 23 11.14 -2.34 -13.38
N TRP A 24 10.54 -1.15 -13.56
CA TRP A 24 9.53 -0.95 -14.60
C TRP A 24 10.10 -1.21 -15.99
N MET A 25 11.32 -0.76 -16.30
CA MET A 25 11.95 -0.98 -17.59
C MET A 25 12.01 -2.47 -17.96
N LEU A 26 12.37 -3.33 -17.00
CA LEU A 26 12.40 -4.79 -17.21
C LEU A 26 11.00 -5.35 -17.48
N LEU A 27 9.99 -4.95 -16.68
CA LEU A 27 8.60 -5.39 -16.86
C LEU A 27 8.02 -4.92 -18.20
N ARG A 28 8.23 -3.65 -18.54
CA ARG A 28 7.80 -3.03 -19.79
C ARG A 28 8.37 -3.76 -21.00
N ASP A 29 9.68 -4.06 -20.99
CA ASP A 29 10.32 -4.73 -22.11
C ASP A 29 9.81 -6.17 -22.25
N ALA A 30 9.57 -6.87 -21.14
CA ALA A 30 8.92 -8.18 -21.13
C ALA A 30 7.48 -8.12 -21.68
N PHE A 31 6.69 -7.13 -21.29
CA PHE A 31 5.33 -6.93 -21.83
C PHE A 31 5.36 -6.67 -23.34
N ARG A 32 6.25 -5.79 -23.82
CA ARG A 32 6.38 -5.45 -25.24
C ARG A 32 6.84 -6.64 -26.08
N GLN A 33 7.74 -7.48 -25.56
CA GLN A 33 8.12 -8.75 -26.21
C GLN A 33 6.93 -9.71 -26.37
N LYS A 34 5.90 -9.59 -25.52
CA LYS A 34 4.64 -10.33 -25.62
C LYS A 34 3.56 -9.60 -26.43
N GLY A 35 3.89 -8.47 -27.07
CA GLY A 35 2.97 -7.68 -27.88
C GLY A 35 2.01 -6.79 -27.08
N ILE A 36 2.24 -6.61 -25.77
CA ILE A 36 1.47 -5.68 -24.94
C ILE A 36 2.13 -4.31 -25.03
N ASP A 37 1.35 -3.27 -25.41
CA ASP A 37 1.85 -1.90 -25.58
C ASP A 37 2.07 -1.20 -24.22
N ALA A 38 3.01 -1.68 -23.42
CA ALA A 38 3.31 -1.09 -22.11
C ALA A 38 3.86 0.34 -22.24
N PRO A 39 3.44 1.29 -21.37
CA PRO A 39 3.87 2.68 -21.46
C PRO A 39 5.36 2.85 -21.21
N GLN A 40 5.92 3.93 -21.75
CA GLN A 40 7.35 4.19 -21.64
C GLN A 40 7.79 4.44 -20.19
N THR A 41 6.95 5.13 -19.42
CA THR A 41 7.17 5.55 -18.04
C THR A 41 5.96 5.18 -17.18
N ILE A 42 6.17 5.10 -15.87
CA ILE A 42 5.08 4.97 -14.90
C ILE A 42 4.49 6.33 -14.51
N VAL A 43 3.23 6.32 -14.10
CA VAL A 43 2.50 7.46 -13.52
C VAL A 43 2.93 7.66 -12.06
N ARG A 44 3.12 8.93 -11.67
CA ARG A 44 3.48 9.31 -10.29
C ARG A 44 2.54 10.34 -9.68
N ARG A 45 1.67 10.94 -10.48
CA ARG A 45 0.70 11.95 -10.05
C ARG A 45 -0.57 11.93 -10.91
N ASN A 46 -1.64 12.50 -10.41
CA ASN A 46 -2.95 12.58 -11.04
C ASN A 46 -2.87 13.27 -12.40
N GLY A 47 -2.02 14.28 -12.55
CA GLY A 47 -1.81 15.00 -13.81
C GLY A 47 -1.17 14.15 -14.93
N ASP A 48 -0.60 12.98 -14.60
CA ASP A 48 -0.08 12.05 -15.60
C ASP A 48 -1.16 11.04 -16.07
N LEU A 49 -2.30 10.97 -15.38
CA LEU A 49 -3.40 10.08 -15.76
C LEU A 49 -4.16 10.67 -16.96
N PRO A 50 -4.48 9.87 -17.99
CA PRO A 50 -5.38 10.29 -19.04
C PRO A 50 -6.74 10.72 -18.48
N PRO A 51 -7.40 11.73 -19.08
CA PRO A 51 -8.75 12.09 -18.71
C PRO A 51 -9.72 10.95 -19.01
N VAL A 52 -10.76 10.82 -18.19
CA VAL A 52 -11.86 9.87 -18.42
C VAL A 52 -13.18 10.66 -18.45
N PRO A 53 -13.53 11.28 -19.61
CA PRO A 53 -14.72 12.12 -19.71
C PRO A 53 -15.99 11.37 -19.29
N GLY A 54 -16.72 11.95 -18.33
CA GLY A 54 -17.92 11.33 -17.76
C GLY A 54 -17.65 10.33 -16.63
N GLY A 55 -16.40 10.20 -16.21
CA GLY A 55 -15.94 9.41 -15.07
C GLY A 55 -15.71 7.93 -15.38
N ILE A 56 -15.07 7.26 -14.43
CA ILE A 56 -14.73 5.85 -14.47
C ILE A 56 -15.96 5.01 -14.11
N ARG A 57 -16.24 4.00 -14.94
CA ARG A 57 -17.39 3.11 -14.80
C ARG A 57 -16.97 1.66 -14.64
N ASP A 58 -17.76 0.89 -13.91
CA ASP A 58 -17.57 -0.57 -13.83
C ASP A 58 -18.09 -1.29 -15.09
N ALA A 59 -17.96 -2.62 -15.10
CA ALA A 59 -18.43 -3.47 -16.19
C ALA A 59 -19.96 -3.40 -16.42
N ALA A 60 -20.74 -2.99 -15.39
CA ALA A 60 -22.18 -2.77 -15.50
C ALA A 60 -22.54 -1.34 -15.97
N GLY A 61 -21.54 -0.48 -16.19
CA GLY A 61 -21.71 0.91 -16.60
C GLY A 61 -22.02 1.88 -15.45
N ALA A 62 -22.01 1.41 -14.20
CA ALA A 62 -22.24 2.27 -13.04
C ALA A 62 -21.02 3.16 -12.80
N LEU A 63 -21.26 4.44 -12.48
CA LEU A 63 -20.19 5.38 -12.14
C LEU A 63 -19.59 5.01 -10.78
N ILE A 64 -18.35 4.52 -10.78
CA ILE A 64 -17.63 4.11 -9.57
C ILE A 64 -16.62 5.17 -9.12
N ALA A 65 -16.29 6.13 -9.99
CA ALA A 65 -15.25 7.09 -9.73
C ALA A 65 -15.37 8.33 -10.66
N PRO A 66 -15.28 9.60 -10.19
CA PRO A 66 -15.09 10.74 -11.07
C PRO A 66 -13.79 10.70 -11.89
N ASP A 67 -13.74 11.54 -12.91
CA ASP A 67 -12.59 11.74 -13.81
C ASP A 67 -11.35 12.19 -13.00
N PRO A 68 -10.16 11.57 -13.18
CA PRO A 68 -8.94 11.96 -12.47
C PRO A 68 -8.56 13.43 -12.64
N VAL A 69 -8.95 14.11 -13.72
CA VAL A 69 -8.67 15.55 -13.92
C VAL A 69 -9.34 16.45 -12.87
N THR A 70 -10.30 15.92 -12.11
CA THR A 70 -10.97 16.65 -11.02
C THR A 70 -10.14 16.73 -9.75
N LEU A 71 -9.02 16.00 -9.67
CA LEU A 71 -8.15 15.96 -8.50
C LEU A 71 -6.96 16.92 -8.59
N PRO A 72 -6.32 17.25 -7.45
CA PRO A 72 -5.07 17.99 -7.43
C PRO A 72 -4.01 17.29 -8.32
N PRO A 73 -3.42 17.98 -9.30
CA PRO A 73 -2.61 17.33 -10.34
C PRO A 73 -1.28 16.79 -9.83
N ASP A 74 -0.75 17.31 -8.72
CA ASP A 74 0.56 16.93 -8.17
C ASP A 74 0.48 15.89 -7.03
N GLU A 75 -0.74 15.47 -6.66
CA GLU A 75 -0.98 14.34 -5.76
C GLU A 75 -1.18 13.05 -6.57
N LEU A 76 -1.28 11.89 -5.91
CA LEU A 76 -1.68 10.64 -6.56
C LEU A 76 -2.78 9.97 -5.74
N ASP A 77 -3.98 9.91 -6.30
CA ASP A 77 -5.08 9.14 -5.72
C ASP A 77 -4.99 7.69 -6.20
N PHE A 78 -4.73 6.78 -5.27
CA PHE A 78 -4.55 5.37 -5.59
C PHE A 78 -5.82 4.72 -6.13
N HIS A 79 -7.00 5.09 -5.65
CA HIS A 79 -8.26 4.54 -6.15
C HIS A 79 -8.53 4.96 -7.59
N ARG A 80 -8.21 6.20 -7.97
CA ARG A 80 -8.33 6.66 -9.37
C ARG A 80 -7.39 5.90 -10.28
N LEU A 81 -6.15 5.71 -9.83
CA LEU A 81 -5.15 4.94 -10.54
C LEU A 81 -5.62 3.49 -10.73
N TRP A 82 -6.01 2.81 -9.65
CA TRP A 82 -6.39 1.40 -9.70
C TRP A 82 -7.69 1.13 -10.47
N LEU A 83 -8.61 2.08 -10.50
CA LEU A 83 -9.86 1.95 -11.25
C LEU A 83 -9.75 2.50 -12.67
N HIS A 84 -8.63 3.11 -13.06
CA HIS A 84 -8.50 3.74 -14.36
C HIS A 84 -8.74 2.72 -15.49
N PRO A 85 -9.59 2.99 -16.49
CA PRO A 85 -9.95 2.02 -17.52
C PRO A 85 -8.78 1.62 -18.43
N ALA A 86 -7.75 2.47 -18.52
CA ALA A 86 -6.52 2.17 -19.24
C ALA A 86 -5.42 1.52 -18.35
N LEU A 87 -5.75 1.11 -17.12
CA LEU A 87 -4.77 0.49 -16.23
C LEU A 87 -4.25 -0.82 -16.83
N LEU A 88 -2.94 -0.87 -17.04
CA LEU A 88 -2.20 -2.08 -17.42
C LEU A 88 -1.62 -2.77 -16.19
N PHE A 89 -0.95 -2.02 -15.32
CA PHE A 89 -0.19 -2.57 -14.20
C PHE A 89 -0.12 -1.58 -13.05
N ALA A 90 -0.42 -2.01 -11.83
CA ALA A 90 -0.17 -1.22 -10.64
C ALA A 90 0.22 -2.10 -9.44
N GLN A 91 0.76 -1.45 -8.42
CA GLN A 91 0.93 -2.06 -7.10
C GLN A 91 -0.21 -1.63 -6.17
N THR A 92 -0.72 -2.60 -5.42
CA THR A 92 -1.66 -2.41 -4.32
C THR A 92 -1.27 -3.36 -3.18
N CYS A 93 -1.84 -3.19 -1.98
CA CYS A 93 -1.71 -4.15 -0.89
C CYS A 93 -3.01 -4.95 -0.78
N TRP A 94 -3.02 -5.98 0.06
CA TRP A 94 -4.21 -6.82 0.22
C TRP A 94 -5.41 -6.10 0.84
N GLY A 95 -5.18 -4.99 1.56
CA GLY A 95 -6.26 -4.27 2.23
C GLY A 95 -7.29 -3.66 1.27
N PRO A 96 -6.90 -2.81 0.30
CA PRO A 96 -7.82 -2.34 -0.74
C PRO A 96 -8.45 -3.48 -1.54
N MET A 97 -7.68 -4.56 -1.81
CA MET A 97 -8.18 -5.75 -2.52
C MET A 97 -9.35 -6.40 -1.80
N GLU A 98 -9.23 -6.62 -0.49
CA GLU A 98 -10.30 -7.17 0.36
C GLU A 98 -11.46 -6.19 0.54
N LEU A 99 -11.18 -4.89 0.55
CA LEU A 99 -12.18 -3.82 0.69
C LEU A 99 -12.88 -3.44 -0.63
N GLY A 100 -12.79 -4.30 -1.64
CA GLY A 100 -13.62 -4.24 -2.84
C GLY A 100 -12.87 -3.98 -4.14
N LEU A 101 -11.60 -3.60 -4.10
CA LEU A 101 -10.81 -3.37 -5.32
C LEU A 101 -10.70 -4.64 -6.18
N SER A 102 -10.68 -5.82 -5.56
CA SER A 102 -10.66 -7.12 -6.25
C SER A 102 -11.82 -7.37 -7.23
N ARG A 103 -12.90 -6.58 -7.16
CA ARG A 103 -14.01 -6.66 -8.11
C ARG A 103 -13.70 -5.98 -9.44
N HIS A 104 -12.67 -5.14 -9.48
CA HIS A 104 -12.34 -4.26 -10.60
C HIS A 104 -10.98 -4.56 -11.23
N VAL A 105 -10.07 -5.18 -10.48
CA VAL A 105 -8.72 -5.52 -10.93
C VAL A 105 -8.38 -6.98 -10.64
N GLN A 106 -7.37 -7.49 -11.32
CA GLN A 106 -6.87 -8.84 -11.13
C GLN A 106 -5.46 -8.82 -10.56
N VAL A 107 -5.17 -9.68 -9.58
CA VAL A 107 -3.80 -9.95 -9.13
C VAL A 107 -3.07 -10.71 -10.22
N VAL A 108 -1.98 -10.13 -10.75
CA VAL A 108 -1.14 -10.74 -11.79
C VAL A 108 0.15 -11.33 -11.24
N ALA A 109 0.61 -10.84 -10.09
CA ALA A 109 1.81 -11.30 -9.41
C ALA A 109 1.81 -10.85 -7.94
N GLN A 110 2.52 -11.59 -7.09
CA GLN A 110 2.83 -11.22 -5.72
C GLN A 110 4.33 -11.46 -5.48
N PRO A 111 5.07 -10.49 -4.91
CA PRO A 111 6.47 -10.71 -4.54
C PRO A 111 6.60 -11.82 -3.48
N SER A 112 7.73 -12.53 -3.51
CA SER A 112 8.13 -13.34 -2.36
C SER A 112 8.74 -12.43 -1.29
N TYR A 113 8.36 -12.69 -0.04
CA TYR A 113 8.89 -12.08 1.17
C TYR A 113 9.96 -12.93 1.86
N ASP A 114 10.38 -14.07 1.29
CA ASP A 114 11.35 -15.00 1.91
C ASP A 114 12.69 -14.35 2.30
N ALA A 115 13.04 -13.23 1.66
CA ALA A 115 14.25 -12.48 1.96
C ALA A 115 14.17 -11.63 3.24
N TYR A 116 12.98 -11.51 3.85
CA TYR A 116 12.71 -10.62 4.97
C TYR A 116 12.28 -11.41 6.21
N GLU A 117 12.60 -10.87 7.38
CA GLU A 117 12.16 -11.43 8.65
C GLU A 117 10.63 -11.46 8.73
N GLY A 118 10.08 -12.60 9.16
CA GLY A 118 8.63 -12.83 9.18
C GLY A 118 8.01 -13.07 7.82
N GLY A 119 8.79 -13.16 6.75
CA GLY A 119 8.34 -13.53 5.41
C GLY A 119 8.27 -15.04 5.20
N GLN A 120 7.23 -15.50 4.51
CA GLN A 120 7.06 -16.90 4.09
C GLN A 120 6.33 -16.98 2.76
N GLY A 121 7.08 -17.21 1.68
CA GLY A 121 6.58 -17.15 0.32
C GLY A 121 5.93 -15.79 0.05
N GLU A 122 4.63 -15.78 -0.23
CA GLU A 122 3.88 -14.57 -0.53
C GLU A 122 3.35 -13.84 0.73
N LEU A 123 3.50 -14.45 1.92
CA LEU A 123 3.02 -13.93 3.20
C LEU A 123 4.13 -13.19 3.95
N TYR A 124 3.74 -12.24 4.80
CA TYR A 124 4.66 -11.53 5.69
C TYR A 124 3.99 -11.15 7.02
N SER A 125 4.79 -11.05 8.08
CA SER A 125 4.40 -10.46 9.36
C SER A 125 4.56 -8.94 9.35
N SER A 126 3.57 -8.23 9.87
CA SER A 126 3.69 -6.77 10.07
C SER A 126 4.48 -6.46 11.33
N ALA A 127 5.41 -5.50 11.24
CA ALA A 127 6.18 -5.04 12.39
C ALA A 127 5.45 -3.92 13.14
N ILE A 128 5.42 -4.01 14.47
CA ILE A 128 5.07 -2.88 15.34
C ILE A 128 6.37 -2.14 15.66
N VAL A 129 6.46 -0.89 15.21
CA VAL A 129 7.64 -0.03 15.40
C VAL A 129 7.36 0.95 16.53
N MET A 130 8.33 1.08 17.45
CA MET A 130 8.29 2.03 18.56
C MET A 130 9.64 2.74 18.67
N LEU A 131 9.68 3.89 19.36
CA LEU A 131 10.96 4.54 19.66
C LEU A 131 11.83 3.64 20.53
N ALA A 132 13.13 3.53 20.20
CA ALA A 132 14.06 2.71 20.96
C ALA A 132 14.18 3.18 22.42
N ASP A 133 13.91 2.28 23.35
CA ASP A 133 13.97 2.51 24.81
C ASP A 133 15.14 1.75 25.48
N GLY A 134 16.03 1.15 24.68
CA GLY A 134 17.12 0.30 25.13
C GLY A 134 16.76 -1.18 25.29
N ALA A 135 15.49 -1.56 25.14
CA ALA A 135 15.11 -2.96 25.02
C ALA A 135 15.55 -3.53 23.65
N PRO A 136 15.91 -4.83 23.58
CA PRO A 136 16.20 -5.47 22.31
C PRO A 136 14.96 -5.55 21.43
N SER A 137 15.14 -5.50 20.11
CA SER A 137 14.06 -5.82 19.17
C SER A 137 13.61 -7.27 19.36
N VAL A 138 12.31 -7.49 19.17
CA VAL A 138 11.71 -8.82 19.24
C VAL A 138 11.64 -9.40 17.84
N ALA A 139 12.15 -10.61 17.66
CA ALA A 139 12.12 -11.27 16.37
C ALA A 139 10.72 -11.82 16.04
N SER A 140 10.37 -11.88 14.75
CA SER A 140 9.13 -12.51 14.30
C SER A 140 9.11 -14.00 14.67
N PRO A 141 8.00 -14.54 15.19
CA PRO A 141 7.84 -15.99 15.38
C PRO A 141 7.97 -16.77 14.07
N ASN A 142 8.59 -17.95 14.14
CA ASN A 142 8.79 -18.83 12.97
C ASN A 142 7.50 -19.53 12.51
N ASP A 143 6.48 -19.59 13.36
CA ASP A 143 5.20 -20.25 13.07
C ASP A 143 4.14 -19.30 12.50
N GLY A 144 4.51 -18.04 12.28
CA GLY A 144 3.62 -17.00 11.75
C GLY A 144 2.57 -16.50 12.74
N SER A 145 2.65 -16.92 14.01
CA SER A 145 1.74 -16.42 15.05
C SER A 145 2.03 -14.95 15.40
N PRO A 146 1.00 -14.15 15.71
CA PRO A 146 1.22 -12.77 16.13
C PRO A 146 1.84 -12.73 17.53
N LEU A 147 2.90 -11.94 17.68
CA LEU A 147 3.54 -11.66 18.97
C LEU A 147 3.38 -10.18 19.31
N ILE A 148 2.26 -9.84 19.94
CA ILE A 148 1.89 -8.46 20.27
C ILE A 148 2.10 -8.20 21.77
N PRO A 149 3.02 -7.31 22.17
CA PRO A 149 3.28 -7.03 23.59
C PRO A 149 2.22 -6.07 24.16
N LEU A 150 1.03 -6.57 24.47
CA LEU A 150 -0.13 -5.79 24.93
C LEU A 150 0.21 -4.80 26.05
N ASP A 151 0.98 -5.24 27.06
CA ASP A 151 1.40 -4.38 28.19
C ASP A 151 2.26 -3.18 27.77
N ARG A 152 3.00 -3.29 26.66
CA ARG A 152 3.85 -2.21 26.14
C ARG A 152 3.09 -1.22 25.27
N ILE A 153 2.11 -1.71 24.51
CA ILE A 153 1.36 -0.90 23.54
C ILE A 153 0.10 -0.26 24.16
N ARG A 154 -0.38 -0.77 25.30
CA ARG A 154 -1.56 -0.22 25.98
C ARG A 154 -1.31 1.23 26.40
N GLY A 155 -2.28 2.09 26.10
CA GLY A 155 -2.25 3.52 26.38
C GLY A 155 -1.28 4.33 25.52
N LYS A 156 -0.67 3.73 24.49
CA LYS A 156 0.19 4.43 23.53
C LYS A 156 -0.62 5.19 22.47
N ARG A 157 0.01 6.17 21.83
CA ARG A 157 -0.50 6.92 20.68
C ARG A 157 -0.13 6.18 19.40
N PHE A 158 -1.06 5.40 18.87
CA PHE A 158 -0.84 4.59 17.68
C PHE A 158 -0.99 5.42 16.41
N THR A 159 -0.07 5.26 15.46
CA THR A 159 -0.19 5.86 14.13
C THR A 159 -0.05 4.82 13.03
N PHE A 160 -0.81 4.97 11.96
CA PHE A 160 -0.91 4.02 10.85
C PHE A 160 -1.00 4.77 9.53
N ASN A 161 -0.68 4.12 8.40
CA ASN A 161 -0.65 4.80 7.11
C ASN A 161 -2.05 5.17 6.60
N SER A 162 -2.98 4.22 6.58
CA SER A 162 -4.36 4.42 6.13
C SER A 162 -5.27 3.32 6.67
N LEU A 163 -6.57 3.57 6.73
CA LEU A 163 -7.56 2.62 7.28
C LEU A 163 -7.71 1.34 6.44
N ASP A 164 -7.42 1.44 5.14
CA ASP A 164 -7.43 0.31 4.21
C ASP A 164 -6.10 -0.42 4.14
N SER A 165 -5.13 -0.09 4.99
CA SER A 165 -3.81 -0.72 4.98
C SER A 165 -3.83 -2.12 5.59
N MET A 166 -3.39 -3.13 4.82
CA MET A 166 -3.23 -4.48 5.36
C MET A 166 -2.24 -4.51 6.53
N SER A 167 -1.02 -4.01 6.33
CA SER A 167 0.03 -4.06 7.36
C SER A 167 -0.08 -2.97 8.41
N GLY A 168 -0.58 -1.80 8.05
CA GLY A 168 -0.60 -0.67 8.96
C GLY A 168 -1.82 -0.64 9.88
N PHE A 169 -2.92 -1.30 9.53
CA PHE A 169 -4.17 -1.15 10.28
C PHE A 169 -4.98 -2.46 10.39
N LEU A 170 -5.33 -3.08 9.26
CA LEU A 170 -6.24 -4.24 9.25
C LEU A 170 -5.64 -5.47 9.93
N GLY A 171 -4.36 -5.78 9.69
CA GLY A 171 -3.66 -6.91 10.29
C GLY A 171 -3.64 -6.82 11.82
N LEU A 172 -3.15 -5.69 12.35
CA LEU A 172 -3.12 -5.45 13.80
C LEU A 172 -4.53 -5.48 14.41
N THR A 173 -5.54 -4.93 13.72
CA THR A 173 -6.94 -4.97 14.20
C THR A 173 -7.41 -6.41 14.37
N ARG A 174 -7.19 -7.26 13.37
CA ARG A 174 -7.57 -8.69 13.40
C ARG A 174 -6.84 -9.47 14.47
N ASP A 175 -5.54 -9.23 14.62
CA ASP A 175 -4.74 -9.91 15.63
C ASP A 175 -5.19 -9.53 17.05
N LEU A 176 -5.49 -8.24 17.29
CA LEU A 176 -6.03 -7.78 18.57
C LEU A 176 -7.41 -8.39 18.85
N GLU A 177 -8.31 -8.40 17.86
CA GLU A 177 -9.63 -9.02 17.99
C GLU A 177 -9.53 -10.52 18.33
N ALA A 178 -8.61 -11.25 17.67
CA ALA A 178 -8.36 -12.66 17.96
C ALA A 178 -7.81 -12.89 19.38
N MET A 179 -7.12 -11.90 19.96
CA MET A 179 -6.66 -11.89 21.35
C MET A 179 -7.72 -11.41 22.36
N GLY A 180 -8.94 -11.07 21.91
CA GLY A 180 -10.00 -10.52 22.76
C GLY A 180 -9.80 -9.05 23.16
N GLU A 181 -8.92 -8.34 22.45
CA GLU A 181 -8.65 -6.91 22.61
C GLU A 181 -9.26 -6.13 21.42
N SER A 182 -9.11 -4.80 21.46
CA SER A 182 -9.46 -3.93 20.33
C SER A 182 -8.47 -2.78 20.23
N LEU A 183 -8.56 -2.02 19.14
CA LEU A 183 -7.80 -0.78 18.98
C LEU A 183 -8.06 0.28 20.08
N ASP A 184 -9.05 0.09 20.95
CA ASP A 184 -9.32 0.97 22.10
C ASP A 184 -8.32 0.77 23.24
N LEU A 185 -7.44 -0.23 23.15
CA LEU A 185 -6.28 -0.33 24.04
C LEU A 185 -5.34 0.87 23.92
N PHE A 186 -5.33 1.56 22.76
CA PHE A 186 -4.51 2.73 22.50
C PHE A 186 -5.16 4.01 23.05
N ALA A 187 -4.36 4.94 23.58
CA ALA A 187 -4.87 6.21 24.09
C ALA A 187 -5.37 7.15 22.97
N SER A 188 -4.73 7.08 21.80
CA SER A 188 -5.18 7.78 20.60
C SER A 188 -4.70 7.06 19.34
N ARG A 189 -5.33 7.40 18.21
CA ARG A 189 -5.03 6.85 16.89
C ARG A 189 -4.95 7.99 15.87
N SER A 190 -3.97 7.96 14.98
CA SER A 190 -3.81 8.95 13.91
C SER A 190 -3.38 8.33 12.59
N GLU A 191 -3.96 8.82 11.50
CA GLU A 191 -3.58 8.45 10.14
C GLU A 191 -2.42 9.34 9.65
N SER A 192 -1.36 8.72 9.14
CA SER A 192 -0.12 9.40 8.72
C SER A 192 0.01 9.55 7.21
N GLY A 193 -0.80 8.82 6.43
CA GLY A 193 -0.76 8.77 4.97
C GLY A 193 0.33 7.85 4.39
N GLY A 194 1.20 7.23 5.20
CA GLY A 194 2.26 6.34 4.67
C GLY A 194 3.15 5.73 5.75
N HIS A 195 3.74 4.55 5.50
CA HIS A 195 4.63 3.88 6.47
C HIS A 195 5.80 4.78 6.90
N ARG A 196 6.41 5.50 5.95
CA ARG A 196 7.49 6.45 6.25
C ARG A 196 7.00 7.61 7.14
N SER A 197 5.82 8.14 6.86
CA SER A 197 5.21 9.21 7.65
C SER A 197 4.89 8.75 9.08
N SER A 198 4.44 7.49 9.26
CA SER A 198 4.27 6.88 10.59
C SER A 198 5.59 6.82 11.36
N ILE A 199 6.68 6.38 10.73
CA ILE A 199 8.01 6.36 11.35
C ILE A 199 8.49 7.76 11.73
N VAL A 200 8.29 8.75 10.84
CA VAL A 200 8.60 10.15 11.13
C VAL A 200 7.78 10.66 12.33
N ALA A 201 6.49 10.34 12.41
CA ALA A 201 5.64 10.74 13.53
C ALA A 201 6.12 10.16 14.88
N ILE A 202 6.64 8.93 14.89
CA ILE A 202 7.29 8.34 16.07
C ILE A 202 8.57 9.12 16.41
N ALA A 203 9.44 9.35 15.42
CA ALA A 203 10.71 10.06 15.62
C ALA A 203 10.52 11.51 16.10
N GLU A 204 9.44 12.17 15.70
CA GLU A 204 9.05 13.51 16.12
C GLU A 204 8.26 13.55 17.45
N GLY A 205 8.01 12.38 18.07
CA GLY A 205 7.25 12.29 19.32
C GLY A 205 5.76 12.63 19.18
N LYS A 206 5.20 12.55 17.97
CA LYS A 206 3.75 12.72 17.69
C LYS A 206 2.97 11.42 17.88
N ALA A 207 3.65 10.28 17.76
CA ALA A 207 3.18 8.94 18.07
C ALA A 207 4.22 8.23 18.95
N ASP A 208 3.89 7.04 19.45
CA ASP A 208 4.77 6.23 20.31
C ASP A 208 5.26 4.95 19.62
#